data_AF-A0AAW2XF44-F1
#
_entry.id   AF-A0AAW2XF44-F1
#
_cell.length_a   1.000
_cell.length_b   1.000
_cell.length_c   1.000
_cell.angle_alpha   90.00
_cell.angle_beta   90.00
_cell.angle_gamma   90.00
#
_symmetry.space_group_name_H-M   'P 1'
#
loop_
_entity.id
_entity.type
_entity.pdbx_description
1 polymer ?
#
loop_
_entity_poly.entity_id
_entity_poly.type
_entity_poly.pdbx_seq_one_letter_code
_entity_poly.pdbx_strand_id
1 'polypeptide(L)'
;MARGKFLSLLVVVVVAGLSVSGGGAQKLGNEVVVGTAPYRIHTLFSVECQNYFDWQTVGLMHSFRKAQQPGPITRLLSCTEEEKKTYKGMDLAPTLEVPSMSRHPKTGDWYPAINKPAGVVHWLKHSKEAENVDWVVILDADMIIRGPIIPWELGAEKGRPVAAYYGYLVGCDNVLAKLHTKHPELCDKVGGLLAMHIDDLRALAPMWLSKTEEVREDRAHWATNYTGDIYGTGWISEMYGYSFGAAEVGLRHKINDNLMIYPGYIPREGVEPILLHYGLPFSVGNWSFSKLEHHEDNIVYACGRLFPEPPYPRELKEMEGDPNKRRALFLNIECINTLNEGLLLHHAAHGCPKPKWSKYLSFLRSKTFAELTKPKQLTPRSRQMMEVDVQKQDVGEPEKSYPKIHTIFSTECSPYFDWQTVGLVHSFHLSGQPGNITRLLSCTEEDLKQYNRT
;
A
#
# COMPACT_ATOMS: atom_id res chain seq x y z
N MET A 1 -47.50 61.25 23.06
CA MET A 1 -46.21 60.92 23.73
C MET A 1 -46.51 60.05 24.94
N ALA A 2 -45.75 58.96 25.10
CA ALA A 2 -45.37 58.23 26.32
C ALA A 2 -46.40 58.01 27.47
N ARG A 3 -46.45 56.89 28.18
CA ARG A 3 -45.96 55.51 28.07
C ARG A 3 -46.69 54.81 29.24
N GLY A 4 -47.54 53.81 29.01
CA GLY A 4 -48.18 53.05 30.08
C GLY A 4 -47.38 51.78 30.39
N LYS A 5 -46.98 51.61 31.65
CA LYS A 5 -46.60 50.31 32.23
C LYS A 5 -47.87 49.66 32.77
N PHE A 6 -48.06 48.35 32.59
CA PHE A 6 -48.20 47.40 33.70
C PHE A 6 -48.29 45.95 33.20
N LEU A 7 -47.75 45.08 34.04
CA LEU A 7 -47.51 43.64 33.97
C LEU A 7 -48.78 42.81 33.68
N SER A 8 -48.65 41.68 32.97
CA SER A 8 -49.35 40.42 33.33
C SER A 8 -48.82 39.19 32.61
N LEU A 9 -48.78 38.10 33.39
CA LEU A 9 -48.57 36.69 33.10
C LEU A 9 -49.11 36.22 31.72
N LEU A 10 -48.35 35.35 31.04
CA LEU A 10 -48.93 34.47 30.02
C LEU A 10 -48.59 33.01 30.29
N VAL A 11 -49.67 32.24 30.44
CA VAL A 11 -49.77 30.79 30.57
C VAL A 11 -49.36 30.12 29.26
N VAL A 12 -48.54 29.07 29.35
CA VAL A 12 -48.21 28.19 28.22
C VAL A 12 -49.34 27.17 28.04
N VAL A 13 -50.05 27.23 26.91
CA VAL A 13 -50.96 26.18 26.45
C VAL A 13 -50.38 25.60 25.16
N VAL A 14 -50.10 24.29 25.20
CA VAL A 14 -49.68 23.48 24.06
C VAL A 14 -50.91 23.17 23.20
N VAL A 15 -50.85 23.49 21.91
CA VAL A 15 -51.77 22.95 20.90
C VAL A 15 -50.95 22.41 19.74
N ALA A 16 -51.11 21.11 19.50
CA ALA A 16 -50.61 20.41 18.33
C ALA A 16 -51.46 20.76 17.09
N GLY A 17 -50.79 21.02 15.96
CA GLY A 17 -51.43 21.20 14.66
C GLY A 17 -50.49 20.75 13.54
N LEU A 18 -50.90 19.71 12.82
CA LEU A 18 -50.26 19.16 11.62
C LEU A 18 -50.51 20.05 10.39
N SER A 19 -49.48 20.33 9.57
CA SER A 19 -49.58 20.29 8.09
C SER A 19 -48.24 20.50 7.35
N VAL A 20 -47.78 19.41 6.71
CA VAL A 20 -47.37 19.24 5.31
C VAL A 20 -46.39 20.22 4.61
N SER A 21 -45.28 19.60 4.15
CA SER A 21 -44.49 19.83 2.93
C SER A 21 -43.44 20.96 2.86
N GLY A 22 -42.22 20.54 2.52
CA GLY A 22 -41.09 21.41 2.19
C GLY A 22 -39.78 20.65 2.29
N GLY A 23 -39.53 19.74 1.34
CA GLY A 23 -38.32 18.93 1.30
C GLY A 23 -37.06 19.77 1.07
N GLY A 24 -36.18 19.81 2.06
CA GLY A 24 -34.79 20.21 1.93
C GLY A 24 -33.90 18.99 2.14
N ALA A 25 -33.34 18.46 1.07
CA ALA A 25 -32.34 17.39 1.14
C ALA A 25 -31.09 17.90 1.86
N GLN A 26 -30.91 17.46 3.11
CA GLN A 26 -29.65 17.64 3.83
C GLN A 26 -28.59 16.78 3.15
N LYS A 27 -27.66 17.44 2.44
CA LYS A 27 -26.39 16.83 2.02
C LYS A 27 -25.65 16.34 3.25
N LEU A 28 -25.70 15.04 3.52
CA LEU A 28 -24.77 14.40 4.44
C LEU A 28 -23.44 14.18 3.70
N GLY A 29 -22.71 15.28 3.49
CA GLY A 29 -21.30 15.20 3.15
C GLY A 29 -20.54 14.91 4.43
N ASN A 30 -20.12 13.65 4.62
CA ASN A 30 -19.01 13.39 5.53
C ASN A 30 -17.75 13.98 4.88
N GLU A 31 -17.47 15.26 5.16
CA GLU A 31 -16.12 15.77 5.05
C GLU A 31 -15.27 14.98 6.06
N VAL A 32 -14.42 14.10 5.53
CA VAL A 32 -13.36 13.48 6.31
C VAL A 32 -12.42 14.60 6.73
N VAL A 33 -12.53 15.03 7.99
CA VAL A 33 -11.57 15.96 8.59
C VAL A 33 -10.23 15.24 8.70
N VAL A 34 -9.29 15.62 7.84
CA VAL A 34 -7.88 15.20 7.87
C VAL A 34 -7.33 15.45 9.29
N GLY A 35 -6.86 14.40 9.97
CA GLY A 35 -6.17 14.53 11.28
C GLY A 35 -6.86 13.91 12.51
N THR A 36 -7.85 13.02 12.37
CA THR A 36 -8.60 12.47 13.53
C THR A 36 -8.28 11.01 13.90
N ALA A 37 -7.31 10.36 13.25
CA ALA A 37 -6.76 9.07 13.69
C ALA A 37 -5.37 9.28 14.35
N PRO A 38 -4.98 8.46 15.35
CA PRO A 38 -3.66 8.59 16.00
C PRO A 38 -2.48 8.44 15.03
N TYR A 39 -2.73 7.91 13.83
CA TYR A 39 -1.79 7.77 12.74
C TYR A 39 -2.42 8.26 11.44
N ARG A 40 -1.69 9.08 10.67
CA ARG A 40 -2.12 9.60 9.37
C ARG A 40 -1.62 8.66 8.27
N ILE A 41 -2.53 8.03 7.54
CA ILE A 41 -2.23 7.14 6.40
C ILE A 41 -2.47 7.90 5.10
N HIS A 42 -1.62 7.71 4.09
CA HIS A 42 -1.85 8.18 2.72
C HIS A 42 -1.57 7.07 1.71
N THR A 43 -2.43 6.93 0.70
CA THR A 43 -2.27 5.93 -0.37
C THR A 43 -1.78 6.61 -1.65
N LEU A 44 -0.79 6.03 -2.32
CA LEU A 44 -0.26 6.51 -3.60
C LEU A 44 -0.40 5.42 -4.66
N PHE A 45 -0.64 5.84 -5.89
CA PHE A 45 -0.50 4.99 -7.08
C PHE A 45 -0.05 5.85 -8.26
N SER A 46 0.71 5.25 -9.17
CA SER A 46 1.29 5.94 -10.32
C SER A 46 0.62 5.49 -11.61
N VAL A 47 0.37 6.44 -12.51
CA VAL A 47 -0.25 6.19 -13.82
C VAL A 47 0.27 7.16 -14.88
N GLU A 48 -0.03 6.85 -16.14
CA GLU A 48 0.19 7.76 -17.28
C GLU A 48 -1.12 8.28 -17.87
N CYS A 49 -1.05 9.35 -18.67
CA CYS A 49 -2.19 9.98 -19.35
C CYS A 49 -2.75 9.13 -20.52
N GLN A 50 -3.23 7.92 -20.24
CA GLN A 50 -3.71 6.98 -21.26
C GLN A 50 -4.99 6.27 -20.82
N ASN A 51 -5.82 5.89 -21.81
CA ASN A 51 -7.05 5.13 -21.59
C ASN A 51 -6.80 3.86 -20.76
N TYR A 52 -5.65 3.20 -21.00
CA TYR A 52 -5.21 2.03 -20.25
C TYR A 52 -5.26 2.25 -18.74
N PHE A 53 -4.77 3.39 -18.27
CA PHE A 53 -4.74 3.72 -16.84
C PHE A 53 -6.03 4.38 -16.36
N ASP A 54 -6.83 4.96 -17.24
CA ASP A 54 -8.10 5.59 -16.86
C ASP A 54 -9.09 4.56 -16.31
N TRP A 55 -9.29 3.44 -17.02
CA TRP A 55 -10.22 2.41 -16.55
C TRP A 55 -9.69 1.68 -15.32
N GLN A 56 -8.37 1.54 -15.18
CA GLN A 56 -7.71 1.03 -13.97
C GLN A 56 -7.92 1.96 -12.78
N THR A 57 -7.78 3.28 -13.00
CA THR A 57 -8.03 4.32 -11.99
C THR A 57 -9.46 4.25 -11.48
N VAL A 58 -10.45 4.10 -12.37
CA VAL A 58 -11.86 3.93 -11.98
C VAL A 58 -12.03 2.69 -11.08
N GLY A 59 -11.41 1.57 -11.46
CA GLY A 59 -11.40 0.33 -10.69
C GLY A 59 -10.82 0.49 -9.29
N LEU A 60 -9.59 1.02 -9.21
CA LEU A 60 -8.88 1.24 -7.97
C LEU A 60 -9.63 2.20 -7.05
N MET A 61 -10.09 3.35 -7.57
CA MET A 61 -10.83 4.35 -6.77
C MET A 61 -12.18 3.82 -6.27
N HIS A 62 -12.86 2.98 -7.06
CA HIS A 62 -14.08 2.33 -6.63
C HIS A 62 -13.79 1.33 -5.50
N SER A 63 -12.80 0.45 -5.69
CA SER A 63 -12.43 -0.55 -4.68
C SER A 63 -11.90 0.07 -3.39
N PHE A 64 -11.14 1.17 -3.48
CA PHE A 64 -10.67 1.97 -2.35
C PHE A 64 -11.83 2.45 -1.46
N ARG A 65 -12.86 3.05 -2.07
CA ARG A 65 -14.06 3.51 -1.34
C ARG A 65 -14.85 2.33 -0.78
N LYS A 66 -15.00 1.27 -1.57
CA LYS A 66 -15.77 0.08 -1.20
C LYS A 66 -15.14 -0.66 -0.02
N ALA A 67 -13.81 -0.79 -0.01
CA ALA A 67 -13.03 -1.39 1.06
C ALA A 67 -12.97 -0.55 2.34
N GLN A 68 -13.42 0.71 2.29
CA GLN A 68 -13.31 1.68 3.38
C GLN A 68 -11.84 1.91 3.78
N GLN A 69 -10.96 2.00 2.77
CA GLN A 69 -9.55 2.29 3.00
C GLN A 69 -9.40 3.64 3.72
N PRO A 70 -8.72 3.69 4.88
CA PRO A 70 -8.55 4.94 5.61
C PRO A 70 -7.52 5.87 4.95
N GLY A 71 -7.66 7.16 5.22
CA GLY A 71 -6.75 8.20 4.72
C GLY A 71 -7.07 8.67 3.30
N PRO A 72 -6.34 9.67 2.78
CA PRO A 72 -6.47 10.11 1.41
C PRO A 72 -5.75 9.16 0.44
N ILE A 73 -6.09 9.29 -0.84
CA ILE A 73 -5.40 8.64 -1.95
C ILE A 73 -5.00 9.69 -2.99
N THR A 74 -3.75 9.66 -3.45
CA THR A 74 -3.25 10.56 -4.49
C THR A 74 -2.71 9.77 -5.67
N ARG A 75 -3.23 10.11 -6.85
CA ARG A 75 -2.77 9.63 -8.15
C ARG A 75 -1.58 10.46 -8.60
N LEU A 76 -0.43 9.82 -8.80
CA LEU A 76 0.76 10.42 -9.39
C LEU A 76 0.66 10.27 -10.90
N LEU A 77 0.25 11.35 -11.57
CA LEU A 77 -0.08 11.33 -12.99
C LEU A 77 1.09 11.90 -13.80
N SER A 78 1.77 11.03 -14.55
CA SER A 78 2.84 11.38 -15.49
C SER A 78 2.30 11.50 -16.90
N CYS A 79 2.47 12.67 -17.52
CA CYS A 79 1.99 12.90 -18.88
C CYS A 79 3.09 13.53 -19.72
N THR A 80 3.18 13.13 -20.98
CA THR A 80 3.88 13.93 -21.99
C THR A 80 3.10 15.20 -22.30
N GLU A 81 3.78 16.21 -22.84
CA GLU A 81 3.15 17.46 -23.26
C GLU A 81 2.09 17.23 -24.35
N GLU A 82 2.28 16.22 -25.18
CA GLU A 82 1.34 15.80 -26.22
C GLU A 82 0.08 15.16 -25.64
N GLU A 83 0.23 14.19 -24.74
CA GLU A 83 -0.91 13.51 -24.08
C GLU A 83 -1.75 14.51 -23.28
N LYS A 84 -1.09 15.43 -22.57
CA LYS A 84 -1.76 16.41 -21.69
C LYS A 84 -2.75 17.31 -22.44
N LYS A 85 -2.47 17.66 -23.69
CA LYS A 85 -3.32 18.58 -24.47
C LYS A 85 -4.74 18.06 -24.69
N THR A 86 -4.92 16.75 -24.70
CA THR A 86 -6.20 16.10 -25.01
C THR A 86 -6.69 15.16 -23.91
N TYR A 87 -5.94 15.06 -22.81
CA TYR A 87 -6.28 14.18 -21.69
C TYR A 87 -7.57 14.60 -21.00
N LYS A 88 -8.47 13.63 -20.79
CA LYS A 88 -9.82 13.85 -20.24
C LYS A 88 -9.98 13.36 -18.81
N GLY A 89 -9.04 12.56 -18.31
CA GLY A 89 -9.20 11.82 -17.07
C GLY A 89 -8.70 12.53 -15.82
N MET A 90 -8.57 13.86 -15.82
CA MET A 90 -8.01 14.61 -14.68
C MET A 90 -8.84 14.47 -13.39
N ASP A 91 -10.14 14.27 -13.52
CA ASP A 91 -11.11 14.17 -12.43
C ASP A 91 -11.35 12.74 -11.91
N LEU A 92 -10.68 11.73 -12.48
CA LEU A 92 -10.86 10.33 -12.10
C LEU A 92 -10.43 10.03 -10.65
N ALA A 93 -9.46 10.78 -10.13
CA ALA A 93 -8.93 10.65 -8.78
C ALA A 93 -8.32 11.98 -8.29
N PRO A 94 -8.16 12.20 -6.97
CA PRO A 94 -7.29 13.27 -6.48
C PRO A 94 -5.90 13.09 -7.07
N THR A 95 -5.42 14.10 -7.80
CA THR A 95 -4.28 13.95 -8.70
C THR A 95 -3.19 14.97 -8.38
N LEU A 96 -1.95 14.49 -8.28
CA LEU A 96 -0.75 15.30 -8.38
C LEU A 96 -0.13 15.03 -9.74
N GLU A 97 -0.07 16.05 -10.58
CA GLU A 97 0.70 15.98 -11.82
C GLU A 97 2.19 15.93 -11.48
N VAL A 98 2.90 14.97 -12.06
CA VAL A 98 4.34 14.81 -11.89
C VAL A 98 5.02 14.84 -13.25
N PRO A 99 6.27 15.34 -13.35
CA PRO A 99 7.00 15.33 -14.61
C PRO A 99 7.11 13.91 -15.18
N SER A 100 6.83 13.75 -16.48
CA SER A 100 7.10 12.49 -17.16
C SER A 100 8.60 12.28 -17.32
N MET A 101 9.05 11.11 -16.91
CA MET A 101 10.35 10.55 -17.21
C MET A 101 10.26 9.36 -18.17
N SER A 102 9.10 9.13 -18.80
CA SER A 102 8.90 8.01 -19.74
C SER A 102 9.95 8.03 -20.85
N ARG A 103 10.39 9.23 -21.27
CA ARG A 103 11.61 9.40 -22.05
C ARG A 103 12.66 10.06 -21.18
N HIS A 104 13.72 9.31 -20.87
CA HIS A 104 14.74 9.75 -19.93
C HIS A 104 15.46 11.01 -20.47
N PRO A 105 15.55 12.11 -19.69
CA PRO A 105 15.99 13.41 -20.19
C PRO A 105 17.45 13.45 -20.63
N LYS A 106 18.31 12.58 -20.10
CA LYS A 106 19.75 12.54 -20.45
C LYS A 106 20.08 11.54 -21.55
N THR A 107 19.54 10.33 -21.45
CA THR A 107 19.90 9.21 -22.34
C THR A 107 18.94 9.07 -23.52
N GLY A 108 17.75 9.67 -23.44
CA GLY A 108 16.69 9.52 -24.44
C GLY A 108 16.02 8.14 -24.44
N ASP A 109 16.39 7.24 -23.53
CA ASP A 109 15.79 5.91 -23.38
C ASP A 109 14.29 6.02 -23.09
N TRP A 110 13.50 5.18 -23.73
CA TRP A 110 12.06 5.11 -23.46
C TRP A 110 11.79 4.00 -22.46
N TYR A 111 11.43 4.39 -21.24
CA TYR A 111 11.16 3.50 -20.12
C TYR A 111 10.10 4.09 -19.17
N PRO A 112 8.80 3.91 -19.46
CA PRO A 112 7.69 4.46 -18.67
C PRO A 112 7.67 4.10 -17.19
N ALA A 113 8.12 2.89 -16.82
CA ALA A 113 8.00 2.42 -15.44
C ALA A 113 8.83 3.25 -14.43
N ILE A 114 9.85 3.99 -14.89
CA ILE A 114 10.61 4.94 -14.06
C ILE A 114 9.76 6.10 -13.50
N ASN A 115 8.58 6.36 -14.09
CA ASN A 115 7.65 7.36 -13.58
C ASN A 115 7.20 7.06 -12.15
N LYS A 116 7.13 5.79 -11.75
CA LYS A 116 6.72 5.41 -10.39
C LYS A 116 7.70 5.95 -9.33
N PRO A 117 9.00 5.62 -9.35
CA PRO A 117 9.95 6.23 -8.41
C PRO A 117 10.07 7.74 -8.57
N ALA A 118 10.07 8.27 -9.81
CA ALA A 118 10.18 9.70 -10.04
C ALA A 118 9.00 10.49 -9.47
N GLY A 119 7.78 9.97 -9.64
CA GLY A 119 6.55 10.53 -9.10
C GLY A 119 6.53 10.52 -7.58
N VAL A 120 7.03 9.47 -6.93
CA VAL A 120 7.13 9.38 -5.47
C VAL A 120 8.11 10.43 -4.94
N VAL A 121 9.29 10.58 -5.57
CA VAL A 121 10.25 11.63 -5.23
C VAL A 121 9.60 13.03 -5.39
N HIS A 122 8.85 13.23 -6.47
CA HIS A 122 8.15 14.49 -6.72
C HIS A 122 7.09 14.78 -5.65
N TRP A 123 6.27 13.78 -5.29
CA TRP A 123 5.24 13.91 -4.26
C TRP A 123 5.84 14.27 -2.90
N LEU A 124 6.91 13.60 -2.48
CA LEU A 124 7.61 13.92 -1.22
C LEU A 124 8.13 15.36 -1.18
N LYS A 125 8.55 15.91 -2.33
CA LYS A 125 9.16 17.25 -2.42
C LYS A 125 8.13 18.36 -2.54
N HIS A 126 6.98 18.10 -3.17
CA HIS A 126 6.06 19.14 -3.61
C HIS A 126 4.64 19.04 -3.01
N SER A 127 4.26 17.89 -2.44
CA SER A 127 2.94 17.73 -1.83
C SER A 127 2.92 18.21 -0.38
N LYS A 128 1.96 19.07 -0.05
CA LYS A 128 1.65 19.44 1.34
C LYS A 128 1.13 18.26 2.16
N GLU A 129 0.56 17.25 1.49
CA GLU A 129 0.08 16.04 2.15
C GLU A 129 1.26 15.27 2.73
N ALA A 130 2.38 15.18 2.01
CA ALA A 130 3.60 14.46 2.42
C ALA A 130 4.26 15.01 3.69
N GLU A 131 4.00 16.27 4.06
CA GLU A 131 4.45 16.87 5.32
C GLU A 131 3.67 16.33 6.53
N ASN A 132 2.45 15.83 6.28
CA ASN A 132 1.45 15.53 7.28
C ASN A 132 0.98 14.06 7.25
N VAL A 133 1.87 13.13 6.92
CA VAL A 133 1.60 11.70 6.93
C VAL A 133 2.59 10.98 7.81
N ASP A 134 2.17 9.88 8.44
CA ASP A 134 3.06 9.01 9.22
C ASP A 134 3.30 7.69 8.46
N TRP A 135 2.30 7.22 7.72
CA TRP A 135 2.34 5.97 6.97
C TRP A 135 1.93 6.14 5.52
N VAL A 136 2.66 5.50 4.61
CA VAL A 136 2.37 5.52 3.18
C VAL A 136 2.13 4.10 2.68
N VAL A 137 1.05 3.94 1.91
CA VAL A 137 0.75 2.73 1.15
C VAL A 137 0.92 3.05 -0.33
N ILE A 138 1.79 2.35 -1.04
CA ILE A 138 1.97 2.49 -2.50
C ILE A 138 1.41 1.24 -3.17
N LEU A 139 0.52 1.43 -4.14
CA LEU A 139 -0.16 0.39 -4.91
C LEU A 139 0.07 0.57 -6.41
N ASP A 140 -0.15 -0.50 -7.18
CA ASP A 140 -0.26 -0.43 -8.63
C ASP A 140 -1.70 -0.10 -9.06
N ALA A 141 -1.85 0.50 -10.23
CA ALA A 141 -3.16 0.90 -10.76
C ALA A 141 -4.05 -0.31 -11.11
N ASP A 142 -3.44 -1.45 -11.43
CA ASP A 142 -4.11 -2.70 -11.78
C ASP A 142 -4.46 -3.57 -10.57
N MET A 143 -4.94 -2.92 -9.50
CA MET A 143 -5.29 -3.58 -8.25
C MET A 143 -6.74 -3.34 -7.81
N ILE A 144 -7.35 -4.37 -7.20
CA ILE A 144 -8.65 -4.27 -6.51
C ILE A 144 -8.42 -4.45 -5.01
N ILE A 145 -8.73 -3.41 -4.25
CA ILE A 145 -8.70 -3.44 -2.79
C ILE A 145 -9.96 -4.14 -2.30
N ARG A 146 -9.79 -5.30 -1.67
CA ARG A 146 -10.89 -6.10 -1.09
C ARG A 146 -11.11 -5.78 0.38
N GLY A 147 -10.11 -5.25 1.08
CA GLY A 147 -10.19 -4.88 2.49
C GLY A 147 -9.18 -3.80 2.87
N PRO A 148 -9.34 -3.12 4.02
CA PRO A 148 -8.41 -2.08 4.46
C PRO A 148 -6.97 -2.58 4.58
N ILE A 149 -6.05 -1.79 4.03
CA ILE A 149 -4.60 -1.95 4.09
C ILE A 149 -4.10 -0.98 5.16
N ILE A 150 -3.99 -1.46 6.39
CA ILE A 150 -3.59 -0.67 7.56
C ILE A 150 -2.16 -1.06 7.95
N PRO A 151 -1.14 -0.22 7.70
CA PRO A 151 0.28 -0.62 7.79
C PRO A 151 0.68 -1.29 9.11
N TRP A 152 0.30 -0.74 10.26
CA TRP A 152 0.62 -1.32 11.57
C TRP A 152 -0.16 -2.61 11.88
N GLU A 153 -1.36 -2.79 11.32
CA GLU A 153 -2.09 -4.07 11.45
C GLU A 153 -1.49 -5.17 10.56
N LEU A 154 -0.84 -4.77 9.46
CA LEU A 154 0.02 -5.63 8.67
C LEU A 154 1.37 -5.88 9.36
N GLY A 155 1.68 -5.18 10.45
CA GLY A 155 2.92 -5.32 11.20
C GLY A 155 4.06 -4.45 10.67
N ALA A 156 3.81 -3.48 9.80
CA ALA A 156 4.84 -2.53 9.38
C ALA A 156 5.35 -1.72 10.59
N GLU A 157 6.66 -1.51 10.64
CA GLU A 157 7.35 -0.70 11.65
C GLU A 157 8.33 0.22 10.91
N LYS A 158 8.74 1.33 11.55
CA LYS A 158 9.82 2.17 11.02
C LYS A 158 11.09 1.34 10.85
N GLY A 159 11.72 1.40 9.67
CA GLY A 159 12.85 0.57 9.26
C GLY A 159 12.49 -0.86 8.81
N ARG A 160 11.22 -1.28 9.00
CA ARG A 160 10.73 -2.63 8.65
C ARG A 160 9.38 -2.55 7.93
N PRO A 161 9.38 -2.08 6.67
CA PRO A 161 8.19 -2.00 5.84
C PRO A 161 7.56 -3.37 5.61
N VAL A 162 6.26 -3.41 5.31
CA VAL A 162 5.58 -4.61 4.81
C VAL A 162 5.46 -4.52 3.31
N ALA A 163 5.75 -5.61 2.61
CA ALA A 163 5.53 -5.69 1.18
C ALA A 163 5.07 -7.07 0.71
N ALA A 164 4.43 -7.13 -0.46
CA ALA A 164 4.08 -8.40 -1.08
C ALA A 164 5.30 -9.06 -1.74
N TYR A 165 5.30 -10.39 -1.76
CA TYR A 165 6.41 -11.18 -2.33
C TYR A 165 6.39 -11.23 -3.86
N TYR A 166 7.51 -10.84 -4.49
CA TYR A 166 7.76 -10.90 -5.93
C TYR A 166 8.90 -11.88 -6.25
N GLY A 167 8.64 -13.18 -6.12
CA GLY A 167 9.67 -14.22 -6.25
C GLY A 167 10.39 -14.30 -7.60
N TYR A 168 9.86 -13.66 -8.65
CA TYR A 168 10.49 -13.59 -9.96
C TYR A 168 11.69 -12.61 -10.03
N LEU A 169 11.92 -11.81 -8.98
CA LEU A 169 13.09 -10.95 -8.86
C LEU A 169 14.36 -11.76 -8.49
N VAL A 170 14.76 -12.68 -9.37
CA VAL A 170 15.91 -13.59 -9.15
C VAL A 170 17.25 -12.87 -9.02
N GLY A 171 17.33 -11.61 -9.46
CA GLY A 171 18.50 -10.74 -9.38
C GLY A 171 18.95 -10.43 -7.94
N CYS A 172 18.05 -10.55 -6.96
CA CYS A 172 18.42 -10.45 -5.55
C CYS A 172 19.35 -11.60 -5.09
N ASP A 173 19.30 -12.76 -5.75
CA ASP A 173 20.06 -13.96 -5.34
C ASP A 173 21.32 -14.19 -6.19
N ASN A 174 21.65 -13.27 -7.11
CA ASN A 174 22.71 -13.49 -8.10
C ASN A 174 23.67 -12.29 -8.21
N VAL A 175 24.43 -12.25 -9.31
CA VAL A 175 25.45 -11.20 -9.54
C VAL A 175 24.83 -9.80 -9.63
N LEU A 176 23.57 -9.66 -10.05
CA LEU A 176 22.91 -8.37 -10.23
C LEU A 176 22.87 -7.56 -8.92
N ALA A 177 22.53 -8.20 -7.79
CA ALA A 177 22.60 -7.55 -6.48
C ALA A 177 24.01 -7.08 -6.12
N LYS A 178 25.04 -7.87 -6.43
CA LYS A 178 26.43 -7.51 -6.15
C LYS A 178 26.95 -6.34 -7.00
N LEU A 179 26.39 -6.17 -8.19
CA LEU A 179 26.72 -5.06 -9.09
C LEU A 179 26.06 -3.77 -8.63
N HIS A 180 24.80 -3.85 -8.20
CA HIS A 180 23.95 -2.67 -8.00
C HIS A 180 23.67 -2.32 -6.54
N THR A 181 24.16 -3.08 -5.56
CA THR A 181 24.13 -2.66 -4.16
C THR A 181 25.37 -3.10 -3.38
N LYS A 182 25.74 -2.29 -2.38
CA LYS A 182 26.75 -2.63 -1.37
C LYS A 182 26.23 -3.60 -0.31
N HIS A 183 24.91 -3.80 -0.26
CA HIS A 183 24.20 -4.61 0.72
C HIS A 183 23.37 -5.71 0.05
N PRO A 184 23.97 -6.60 -0.77
CA PRO A 184 23.22 -7.67 -1.45
C PRO A 184 22.48 -8.58 -0.46
N GLU A 185 22.95 -8.70 0.78
CA GLU A 185 22.30 -9.44 1.87
C GLU A 185 20.96 -8.84 2.33
N LEU A 186 20.66 -7.61 1.95
CA LEU A 186 19.40 -6.91 2.25
C LEU A 186 18.46 -6.81 1.04
N CYS A 187 18.78 -7.46 -0.08
CA CYS A 187 17.90 -7.45 -1.25
C CYS A 187 16.68 -8.34 -1.03
N ASP A 188 15.55 -7.72 -0.70
CA ASP A 188 14.27 -8.41 -0.57
C ASP A 188 13.54 -8.47 -1.93
N LYS A 189 12.98 -9.63 -2.28
CA LYS A 189 12.18 -9.82 -3.50
C LYS A 189 10.74 -9.33 -3.29
N VAL A 190 10.53 -8.02 -3.41
CA VAL A 190 9.27 -7.38 -3.01
C VAL A 190 8.71 -6.43 -4.07
N GLY A 191 7.38 -6.26 -4.06
CA GLY A 191 6.71 -5.28 -4.91
C GLY A 191 5.19 -5.35 -4.81
N GLY A 192 4.50 -4.57 -5.64
CA GLY A 192 3.04 -4.51 -5.71
C GLY A 192 2.43 -3.72 -4.55
N LEU A 193 2.31 -4.35 -3.38
CA LEU A 193 1.91 -3.70 -2.14
C LEU A 193 3.15 -3.26 -1.38
N LEU A 194 3.28 -1.96 -1.11
CA LEU A 194 4.35 -1.41 -0.27
C LEU A 194 3.73 -0.57 0.85
N ALA A 195 3.93 -0.94 2.11
CA ALA A 195 3.40 -0.24 3.27
C ALA A 195 4.54 0.11 4.24
N MET A 196 4.80 1.40 4.44
CA MET A 196 6.00 1.84 5.17
C MET A 196 5.77 3.17 5.92
N HIS A 197 6.66 3.46 6.87
CA HIS A 197 6.67 4.74 7.55
C HIS A 197 7.19 5.85 6.62
N ILE A 198 6.70 7.09 6.77
CA ILE A 198 7.09 8.22 5.90
C ILE A 198 8.60 8.48 5.89
N ASP A 199 9.27 8.29 7.03
CA ASP A 199 10.72 8.48 7.14
C ASP A 199 11.51 7.46 6.33
N ASP A 200 11.02 6.21 6.27
CA ASP A 200 11.62 5.17 5.44
C ASP A 200 11.47 5.53 3.97
N LEU A 201 10.28 6.00 3.58
CA LEU A 201 10.02 6.46 2.20
C LEU A 201 10.90 7.65 1.82
N ARG A 202 11.14 8.59 2.73
CA ARG A 202 12.02 9.75 2.49
C ARG A 202 13.48 9.36 2.25
N ALA A 203 13.98 8.34 2.96
CA ALA A 203 15.30 7.79 2.71
C ALA A 203 15.33 6.99 1.39
N LEU A 204 14.32 6.15 1.17
CA LEU A 204 14.24 5.23 0.06
C LEU A 204 14.03 5.91 -1.30
N ALA A 205 13.11 6.86 -1.41
CA ALA A 205 12.64 7.34 -2.72
C ALA A 205 13.75 7.89 -3.64
N PRO A 206 14.72 8.69 -3.16
CA PRO A 206 15.85 9.11 -3.99
C PRO A 206 16.72 7.94 -4.44
N MET A 207 16.94 6.95 -3.56
CA MET A 207 17.72 5.74 -3.88
C MET A 207 16.97 4.84 -4.86
N TRP A 208 15.65 4.70 -4.72
CA TRP A 208 14.82 3.95 -5.65
C TRP A 208 14.95 4.53 -7.06
N LEU A 209 14.83 5.84 -7.22
CA LEU A 209 15.01 6.48 -8.52
C LEU A 209 16.42 6.27 -9.09
N SER A 210 17.46 6.56 -8.30
CA SER A 210 18.85 6.42 -8.74
C SER A 210 19.21 4.98 -9.10
N LYS A 211 18.77 3.99 -8.31
CA LYS A 211 19.02 2.57 -8.60
C LYS A 211 18.21 2.06 -9.77
N THR A 212 17.04 2.62 -10.02
CA THR A 212 16.27 2.34 -11.25
C THR A 212 17.05 2.77 -12.48
N GLU A 213 17.62 3.97 -12.48
CA GLU A 213 18.48 4.46 -13.58
C GLU A 213 19.70 3.55 -13.77
N GLU A 214 20.39 3.20 -12.67
CA GLU A 214 21.58 2.36 -12.70
C GLU A 214 21.32 0.96 -13.31
N VAL A 215 20.27 0.28 -12.86
CA VAL A 215 19.89 -1.05 -13.39
C VAL A 215 19.39 -0.94 -14.83
N ARG A 216 18.67 0.14 -15.16
CA ARG A 216 18.16 0.36 -16.51
C ARG A 216 19.30 0.60 -17.51
N GLU A 217 20.36 1.30 -17.12
CA GLU A 217 21.52 1.53 -17.97
C GLU A 217 22.37 0.27 -18.18
N ASP A 218 22.30 -0.71 -17.28
CA ASP A 218 23.01 -1.99 -17.40
C ASP A 218 22.31 -2.98 -18.36
N ARG A 219 22.33 -2.61 -19.64
CA ARG A 219 21.76 -3.42 -20.73
C ARG A 219 22.42 -4.79 -20.89
N ALA A 220 23.64 -4.96 -20.40
CA ALA A 220 24.36 -6.23 -20.48
C ALA A 220 23.72 -7.31 -19.59
N HIS A 221 22.97 -6.90 -18.56
CA HIS A 221 22.35 -7.81 -17.59
C HIS A 221 20.82 -7.82 -17.65
N TRP A 222 20.20 -7.38 -18.75
CA TRP A 222 18.74 -7.43 -18.91
C TRP A 222 18.18 -8.85 -19.11
N ALA A 223 19.01 -9.79 -19.56
CA ALA A 223 18.57 -11.14 -19.89
C ALA A 223 17.86 -11.84 -18.70
N THR A 224 16.88 -12.69 -19.02
CA THR A 224 16.00 -13.35 -18.05
C THR A 224 16.76 -14.14 -16.98
N ASN A 225 17.94 -14.68 -17.29
CA ASN A 225 18.77 -15.39 -16.31
C ASN A 225 19.33 -14.48 -15.20
N TYR A 226 19.48 -13.18 -15.46
CA TYR A 226 19.91 -12.20 -14.47
C TYR A 226 18.74 -11.58 -13.72
N THR A 227 17.70 -11.17 -14.45
CA THR A 227 16.62 -10.33 -13.91
C THR A 227 15.33 -11.11 -13.65
N GLY A 228 15.12 -12.27 -14.24
CA GLY A 228 13.81 -12.93 -14.25
C GLY A 228 12.78 -12.18 -15.11
N ASP A 229 13.17 -11.13 -15.84
CA ASP A 229 12.34 -10.48 -16.84
C ASP A 229 12.09 -11.47 -17.98
N ILE A 230 10.85 -11.92 -18.13
CA ILE A 230 10.46 -12.90 -19.15
C ILE A 230 10.68 -12.40 -20.58
N TYR A 231 10.78 -11.09 -20.78
CA TYR A 231 11.06 -10.48 -22.07
C TYR A 231 12.53 -10.14 -22.28
N GLY A 232 13.33 -10.13 -21.20
CA GLY A 232 14.75 -9.79 -21.24
C GLY A 232 15.02 -8.36 -21.76
N THR A 233 14.09 -7.43 -21.54
CA THR A 233 14.15 -6.05 -22.06
C THR A 233 14.47 -5.02 -20.97
N GLY A 234 14.71 -5.48 -19.74
CA GLY A 234 14.92 -4.62 -18.58
C GLY A 234 13.64 -3.90 -18.16
N TRP A 235 12.46 -4.49 -18.43
CA TRP A 235 11.17 -3.85 -18.15
C TRP A 235 10.92 -3.67 -16.64
N ILE A 236 11.43 -4.60 -15.83
CA ILE A 236 11.28 -4.62 -14.37
C ILE A 236 12.43 -3.92 -13.63
N SER A 237 13.16 -3.01 -14.30
CA SER A 237 14.31 -2.30 -13.71
C SER A 237 13.93 -1.46 -12.49
N GLU A 238 12.72 -0.91 -12.43
CA GLU A 238 12.23 -0.12 -11.30
C GLU A 238 11.92 -0.99 -10.08
N MET A 239 11.56 -2.26 -10.27
CA MET A 239 11.36 -3.21 -9.18
C MET A 239 12.71 -3.57 -8.52
N TYR A 240 13.75 -3.73 -9.34
CA TYR A 240 15.12 -3.86 -8.84
C TYR A 240 15.64 -2.58 -8.22
N GLY A 241 15.35 -1.42 -8.83
CA GLY A 241 15.66 -0.12 -8.26
C GLY A 241 15.07 0.05 -6.87
N TYR A 242 13.84 -0.43 -6.63
CA TYR A 242 13.23 -0.43 -5.31
C TYR A 242 14.00 -1.31 -4.33
N SER A 243 14.23 -2.57 -4.70
CA SER A 243 14.83 -3.59 -3.82
C SER A 243 16.28 -3.22 -3.47
N PHE A 244 17.07 -2.78 -4.44
CA PHE A 244 18.44 -2.29 -4.20
C PHE A 244 18.45 -0.96 -3.47
N GLY A 245 17.53 -0.04 -3.78
CA GLY A 245 17.41 1.22 -3.06
C GLY A 245 17.08 1.01 -1.58
N ALA A 246 16.21 0.05 -1.27
CA ALA A 246 15.84 -0.33 0.09
C ALA A 246 17.02 -0.97 0.84
N ALA A 247 17.80 -1.81 0.16
CA ALA A 247 19.03 -2.37 0.72
C ALA A 247 20.05 -1.28 1.08
N GLU A 248 20.25 -0.28 0.21
CA GLU A 248 21.18 0.84 0.46
C GLU A 248 20.81 1.69 1.68
N VAL A 249 19.51 1.84 1.96
CA VAL A 249 19.03 2.58 3.14
C VAL A 249 18.79 1.70 4.36
N GLY A 250 19.17 0.42 4.29
CA GLY A 250 19.12 -0.51 5.41
C GLY A 250 17.71 -1.00 5.78
N LEU A 251 16.74 -0.91 4.87
CA LEU A 251 15.39 -1.41 5.11
C LEU A 251 15.35 -2.94 4.99
N ARG A 252 14.59 -3.58 5.89
CA ARG A 252 14.36 -5.03 5.86
C ARG A 252 12.88 -5.33 5.96
N HIS A 253 12.33 -5.88 4.88
CA HIS A 253 10.89 -6.05 4.75
C HIS A 253 10.36 -7.17 5.64
N LYS A 254 9.12 -7.01 6.09
CA LYS A 254 8.24 -8.10 6.52
C LYS A 254 7.47 -8.53 5.27
N ILE A 255 7.94 -9.61 4.65
CA ILE A 255 7.43 -10.08 3.36
C ILE A 255 6.20 -10.95 3.57
N ASN A 256 5.16 -10.69 2.79
CA ASN A 256 3.90 -11.44 2.86
C ASN A 256 3.46 -11.94 1.47
N ASP A 257 3.09 -13.21 1.39
CA ASP A 257 2.61 -13.87 0.16
C ASP A 257 1.12 -14.30 0.24
N ASN A 258 0.41 -13.76 1.23
CA ASN A 258 -0.98 -14.07 1.58
C ASN A 258 -1.93 -12.86 1.43
N LEU A 259 -1.43 -11.62 1.48
CA LEU A 259 -2.21 -10.39 1.39
C LEU A 259 -2.70 -10.08 -0.01
N MET A 260 -1.85 -10.34 -1.00
CA MET A 260 -2.07 -10.05 -2.41
C MET A 260 -2.08 -11.33 -3.22
N ILE A 261 -3.00 -11.44 -4.17
CA ILE A 261 -3.09 -12.59 -5.08
C ILE A 261 -3.39 -12.13 -6.51
N TYR A 262 -2.83 -12.83 -7.48
CA TYR A 262 -3.23 -12.68 -8.88
C TYR A 262 -4.52 -13.46 -9.15
N PRO A 263 -5.56 -12.85 -9.74
CA PRO A 263 -6.62 -13.62 -10.37
C PRO A 263 -6.04 -14.71 -11.29
N GLY A 264 -6.62 -15.90 -11.25
CA GLY A 264 -6.09 -17.12 -11.86
C GLY A 264 -5.35 -18.03 -10.87
N TYR A 265 -4.90 -17.51 -9.73
CA TYR A 265 -4.16 -18.29 -8.74
C TYR A 265 -5.10 -18.85 -7.67
N ILE A 266 -4.76 -20.01 -7.12
CA ILE A 266 -5.52 -20.65 -6.04
C ILE A 266 -5.03 -20.10 -4.70
N PRO A 267 -5.89 -19.44 -3.90
CA PRO A 267 -5.48 -18.95 -2.59
C PRO A 267 -5.23 -20.12 -1.64
N ARG A 268 -4.25 -19.97 -0.74
CA ARG A 268 -3.97 -20.97 0.31
C ARG A 268 -5.19 -21.16 1.21
N GLU A 269 -5.29 -22.36 1.77
CA GLU A 269 -6.35 -22.70 2.71
C GLU A 269 -6.29 -21.78 3.95
N GLY A 270 -7.44 -21.23 4.34
CA GLY A 270 -7.56 -20.33 5.50
C GLY A 270 -7.01 -18.91 5.30
N VAL A 271 -6.31 -18.60 4.21
CA VAL A 271 -5.82 -17.25 3.88
C VAL A 271 -6.89 -16.49 3.14
N GLU A 272 -7.30 -15.30 3.60
CA GLU A 272 -8.16 -14.36 2.85
C GLU A 272 -7.31 -13.20 2.30
N PRO A 273 -7.09 -13.12 0.97
CA PRO A 273 -6.36 -12.02 0.34
C PRO A 273 -7.18 -10.72 0.43
N ILE A 274 -6.54 -9.61 0.77
CA ILE A 274 -7.19 -8.28 0.83
C ILE A 274 -6.93 -7.43 -0.42
N LEU A 275 -6.11 -7.92 -1.33
CA LEU A 275 -5.70 -7.23 -2.55
C LEU A 275 -5.66 -8.20 -3.73
N LEU A 276 -6.28 -7.84 -4.85
CA LEU A 276 -6.11 -8.55 -6.12
C LEU A 276 -5.18 -7.74 -7.02
N HIS A 277 -4.23 -8.39 -7.66
CA HIS A 277 -3.38 -7.78 -8.68
C HIS A 277 -3.71 -8.41 -10.05
N TYR A 278 -4.45 -7.72 -10.91
CA TYR A 278 -4.86 -8.28 -12.22
C TYR A 278 -3.84 -8.03 -13.33
N GLY A 279 -2.56 -8.15 -13.00
CA GLY A 279 -1.45 -7.94 -13.93
C GLY A 279 -1.27 -9.03 -15.00
N LEU A 280 -1.86 -10.22 -14.78
CA LEU A 280 -1.73 -11.39 -15.65
C LEU A 280 -3.08 -11.77 -16.27
N PRO A 281 -3.09 -12.42 -17.46
CA PRO A 281 -4.30 -13.02 -18.02
C PRO A 281 -4.86 -14.13 -17.11
N PHE A 282 -6.19 -14.25 -17.04
CA PHE A 282 -6.87 -15.33 -16.32
C PHE A 282 -8.19 -15.74 -16.98
N SER A 283 -8.65 -16.95 -16.65
CA SER A 283 -9.85 -17.55 -17.25
C SER A 283 -10.80 -18.16 -16.22
N VAL A 284 -12.07 -18.25 -16.59
CA VAL A 284 -13.17 -18.89 -15.85
C VAL A 284 -14.02 -19.66 -16.86
N GLY A 285 -13.77 -20.96 -17.00
CA GLY A 285 -14.37 -21.76 -18.07
C GLY A 285 -13.96 -21.22 -19.44
N ASN A 286 -14.95 -20.88 -20.28
CA ASN A 286 -14.73 -20.32 -21.62
C ASN A 286 -14.58 -18.78 -21.63
N TRP A 287 -14.73 -18.13 -20.49
CA TRP A 287 -14.55 -16.68 -20.36
C TRP A 287 -13.11 -16.39 -19.92
N SER A 288 -12.52 -15.32 -20.42
CA SER A 288 -11.17 -14.88 -20.05
C SER A 288 -11.07 -13.36 -20.00
N PHE A 289 -10.06 -12.86 -19.31
CA PHE A 289 -9.71 -11.46 -19.27
C PHE A 289 -8.20 -11.26 -19.28
N SER A 290 -7.75 -10.29 -20.06
CA SER A 290 -6.38 -9.77 -20.05
C SER A 290 -6.42 -8.26 -20.15
N LYS A 291 -5.78 -7.57 -19.21
CA LYS A 291 -5.72 -6.10 -19.24
C LYS A 291 -5.06 -5.55 -20.52
N LEU A 292 -4.13 -6.29 -21.11
CA LEU A 292 -3.41 -5.88 -22.32
C LEU A 292 -4.32 -5.83 -23.55
N GLU A 293 -5.40 -6.62 -23.57
CA GLU A 293 -6.42 -6.56 -24.63
C GLU A 293 -7.24 -5.26 -24.58
N HIS A 294 -7.17 -4.54 -23.45
CA HIS A 294 -7.87 -3.29 -23.19
C HIS A 294 -6.92 -2.08 -23.07
N HIS A 295 -5.73 -2.15 -23.67
CA HIS A 295 -4.73 -1.07 -23.63
C HIS A 295 -5.29 0.27 -24.15
N GLU A 296 -5.90 0.25 -25.33
CA GLU A 296 -6.45 1.46 -25.97
C GLU A 296 -7.93 1.73 -25.61
N ASP A 297 -8.48 0.97 -24.65
CA ASP A 297 -9.92 0.92 -24.43
C ASP A 297 -10.46 2.18 -23.74
N ASN A 298 -11.17 3.01 -24.50
CA ASN A 298 -11.80 4.25 -24.01
C ASN A 298 -13.09 4.02 -23.19
N ILE A 299 -13.24 2.85 -22.58
CA ILE A 299 -14.45 2.38 -21.88
C ILE A 299 -14.96 3.36 -20.81
N VAL A 300 -14.06 4.10 -20.15
CA VAL A 300 -14.39 5.16 -19.19
C VAL A 300 -15.31 6.21 -19.81
N TYR A 301 -15.05 6.59 -21.05
CA TYR A 301 -15.75 7.66 -21.77
C TYR A 301 -16.88 7.14 -22.66
N ALA A 302 -17.05 5.82 -22.79
CA ALA A 302 -18.08 5.18 -23.60
C ALA A 302 -19.29 4.80 -22.74
N CYS A 303 -20.26 5.72 -22.62
CA CYS A 303 -21.43 5.54 -21.76
C CYS A 303 -22.11 4.16 -21.87
N GLY A 304 -22.28 3.50 -20.73
CA GLY A 304 -22.97 2.22 -20.61
C GLY A 304 -22.16 1.00 -21.06
N ARG A 305 -20.94 1.20 -21.56
CA ARG A 305 -20.04 0.10 -21.94
C ARG A 305 -19.36 -0.48 -20.69
N LEU A 306 -19.35 -1.80 -20.59
CA LEU A 306 -18.71 -2.56 -19.51
C LEU A 306 -17.78 -3.61 -20.13
N PHE A 307 -16.83 -4.12 -19.34
CA PHE A 307 -16.05 -5.29 -19.73
C PHE A 307 -16.97 -6.52 -19.89
N PRO A 308 -16.57 -7.53 -20.70
CA PRO A 308 -17.35 -8.73 -20.90
C PRO A 308 -17.81 -9.35 -19.58
N GLU A 309 -19.11 -9.62 -19.48
CA GLU A 309 -19.76 -10.24 -18.33
C GLU A 309 -19.14 -11.62 -18.02
N PRO A 310 -18.62 -11.84 -16.79
CA PRO A 310 -18.11 -13.14 -16.40
C PRO A 310 -19.25 -14.10 -15.99
N PRO A 311 -18.99 -15.41 -15.88
CA PRO A 311 -19.95 -16.38 -15.34
C PRO A 311 -20.46 -15.99 -13.94
N TYR A 312 -21.72 -16.34 -13.65
CA TYR A 312 -22.36 -16.02 -12.39
C TYR A 312 -21.93 -16.96 -11.25
N PRO A 313 -22.02 -16.51 -9.99
CA PRO A 313 -21.74 -17.33 -8.80
C PRO A 313 -22.36 -18.72 -8.76
N ARG A 314 -23.55 -18.90 -9.35
CA ARG A 314 -24.23 -20.19 -9.41
C ARG A 314 -23.54 -21.15 -10.37
N GLU A 315 -23.14 -20.67 -11.54
CA GLU A 315 -22.44 -21.47 -12.54
C GLU A 315 -21.08 -21.95 -12.02
N LEU A 316 -20.38 -21.13 -11.23
CA LEU A 316 -19.11 -21.53 -10.61
C LEU A 316 -19.27 -22.68 -9.61
N LYS A 317 -20.39 -22.70 -8.86
CA LYS A 317 -20.69 -23.78 -7.91
C LYS A 317 -21.03 -25.09 -8.62
N GLU A 318 -21.60 -25.00 -9.81
CA GLU A 318 -21.94 -26.16 -10.65
C GLU A 318 -20.70 -26.65 -11.43
N MET A 319 -19.78 -25.75 -11.78
CA MET A 319 -18.57 -26.03 -12.56
C MET A 319 -17.42 -26.66 -11.75
N GLU A 320 -17.23 -26.23 -10.49
CA GLU A 320 -16.07 -26.66 -9.69
C GLU A 320 -16.51 -27.18 -8.30
N GLY A 321 -16.20 -28.45 -8.06
CA GLY A 321 -16.51 -29.15 -6.81
C GLY A 321 -15.46 -28.92 -5.72
N ASP A 322 -14.20 -28.69 -6.10
CA ASP A 322 -13.12 -28.42 -5.15
C ASP A 322 -13.30 -27.04 -4.50
N PRO A 323 -13.39 -26.95 -3.16
CA PRO A 323 -13.62 -25.67 -2.48
C PRO A 323 -12.56 -24.60 -2.75
N ASN A 324 -11.29 -24.97 -2.88
CA ASN A 324 -10.18 -24.04 -3.05
C ASN A 324 -10.11 -23.53 -4.49
N LYS A 325 -10.27 -24.40 -5.48
CA LYS A 325 -10.36 -24.01 -6.90
C LYS A 325 -11.60 -23.15 -7.14
N ARG A 326 -12.75 -23.53 -6.57
CA ARG A 326 -13.97 -22.73 -6.67
C ARG A 326 -13.80 -21.34 -6.05
N ARG A 327 -13.07 -21.25 -4.94
CA ARG A 327 -12.72 -19.98 -4.31
C ARG A 327 -11.84 -19.11 -5.23
N ALA A 328 -10.88 -19.71 -5.93
CA ALA A 328 -10.11 -19.01 -6.96
C ALA A 328 -11.02 -18.44 -8.06
N LEU A 329 -11.98 -19.23 -8.56
CA LEU A 329 -12.95 -18.75 -9.56
C LEU A 329 -13.80 -17.57 -9.03
N PHE A 330 -14.16 -17.59 -7.73
CA PHE A 330 -14.85 -16.46 -7.11
C PHE A 330 -13.99 -15.19 -7.10
N LEU A 331 -12.69 -15.29 -6.79
CA LEU A 331 -11.77 -14.14 -6.85
C LEU A 331 -11.63 -13.58 -8.28
N ASN A 332 -11.60 -14.47 -9.27
CA ASN A 332 -11.52 -14.08 -10.69
C ASN A 332 -12.73 -13.25 -11.11
N ILE A 333 -13.94 -13.72 -10.82
CA ILE A 333 -15.16 -12.98 -11.18
C ILE A 333 -15.34 -11.73 -10.29
N GLU A 334 -14.90 -11.76 -9.04
CA GLU A 334 -14.92 -10.60 -8.14
C GLU A 334 -14.11 -9.44 -8.72
N CYS A 335 -12.95 -9.73 -9.33
CA CYS A 335 -12.12 -8.72 -9.99
C CYS A 335 -12.90 -7.95 -11.06
N ILE A 336 -13.45 -8.65 -12.07
CA ILE A 336 -14.14 -7.98 -13.19
C ILE A 336 -15.49 -7.40 -12.79
N ASN A 337 -16.23 -8.06 -11.90
CA ASN A 337 -17.47 -7.50 -11.40
C ASN A 337 -17.24 -6.19 -10.63
N THR A 338 -16.13 -6.08 -9.89
CA THR A 338 -15.77 -4.83 -9.18
C THR A 338 -15.38 -3.72 -10.16
N LEU A 339 -14.60 -4.04 -11.20
CA LEU A 339 -14.30 -3.08 -12.28
C LEU A 339 -15.57 -2.58 -12.97
N ASN A 340 -16.47 -3.50 -13.30
CA ASN A 340 -17.72 -3.18 -13.98
C ASN A 340 -18.70 -2.39 -13.09
N GLU A 341 -18.76 -2.68 -11.79
CA GLU A 341 -19.51 -1.84 -10.84
C GLU A 341 -18.93 -0.43 -10.77
N GLY A 342 -17.59 -0.29 -10.73
CA GLY A 342 -16.92 1.00 -10.75
C GLY A 342 -17.22 1.81 -12.01
N LEU A 343 -17.13 1.19 -13.18
CA LEU A 343 -17.49 1.82 -14.46
C LEU A 343 -18.96 2.25 -14.51
N LEU A 344 -19.87 1.40 -14.03
CA LEU A 344 -21.31 1.71 -14.00
C LEU A 344 -21.59 2.95 -13.12
N LEU A 345 -20.96 3.05 -11.95
CA LEU A 345 -21.09 4.19 -11.06
C LEU A 345 -20.43 5.44 -11.64
N HIS A 346 -19.26 5.28 -12.26
CA HIS A 346 -18.55 6.36 -12.93
C HIS A 346 -19.40 6.96 -14.07
N HIS A 347 -19.94 6.14 -14.97
CA HIS A 347 -20.83 6.59 -16.04
C HIS A 347 -22.06 7.32 -15.50
N ALA A 348 -22.67 6.81 -14.44
CA ALA A 348 -23.82 7.47 -13.81
C ALA A 348 -23.45 8.84 -13.23
N ALA A 349 -22.27 8.96 -12.58
CA ALA A 349 -21.78 10.22 -12.03
C ALA A 349 -21.46 11.25 -13.12
N HIS A 350 -21.10 10.82 -14.33
CA HIS A 350 -20.79 11.66 -15.48
C HIS A 350 -21.98 11.90 -16.41
N GLY A 351 -23.21 11.67 -15.92
CA GLY A 351 -24.43 12.03 -16.64
C GLY A 351 -24.80 11.09 -17.79
N CYS A 352 -24.19 9.91 -17.89
CA CYS A 352 -24.59 8.93 -18.89
C CYS A 352 -26.06 8.51 -18.71
N PRO A 353 -26.79 8.22 -19.81
CA PRO A 353 -28.14 7.68 -19.74
C PRO A 353 -28.18 6.39 -18.92
N LYS A 354 -29.29 6.17 -18.20
CA LYS A 354 -29.49 4.91 -17.48
C LYS A 354 -29.40 3.74 -18.46
N PRO A 355 -28.53 2.75 -18.21
CA PRO A 355 -28.41 1.61 -19.11
C PRO A 355 -29.70 0.80 -19.13
N LYS A 356 -29.99 0.18 -20.29
CA LYS A 356 -31.10 -0.76 -20.42
C LYS A 356 -30.92 -1.89 -19.41
N TRP A 357 -32.04 -2.41 -18.90
CA TRP A 357 -31.99 -3.54 -17.98
C TRP A 357 -31.30 -4.74 -18.64
N SER A 358 -30.45 -5.42 -17.87
CA SER A 358 -29.90 -6.73 -18.20
C SER A 358 -29.81 -7.57 -16.94
N LYS A 359 -29.77 -8.89 -17.10
CA LYS A 359 -29.55 -9.83 -15.99
C LYS A 359 -28.29 -9.46 -15.20
N TYR A 360 -27.22 -9.07 -15.89
CA TYR A 360 -25.95 -8.70 -15.29
C TYR A 360 -26.02 -7.42 -14.47
N LEU A 361 -26.65 -6.37 -14.99
CA LEU A 361 -26.85 -5.12 -14.24
C LEU A 361 -27.75 -5.34 -13.01
N SER A 362 -28.72 -6.25 -13.10
CA SER A 362 -29.51 -6.68 -11.95
C SER A 362 -28.66 -7.42 -10.92
N PHE A 363 -27.69 -8.23 -11.36
CA PHE A 363 -26.76 -8.93 -10.47
C PHE A 363 -25.79 -7.97 -9.77
N LEU A 364 -25.18 -7.02 -10.48
CA LEU A 364 -24.29 -6.01 -9.88
C LEU A 364 -25.02 -5.11 -8.84
N ARG A 365 -26.35 -5.03 -8.89
CA ARG A 365 -27.18 -4.32 -7.90
C ARG A 365 -27.79 -5.23 -6.83
N SER A 366 -27.50 -6.52 -6.87
CA SER A 366 -28.12 -7.51 -5.99
C SER A 366 -27.47 -7.57 -4.61
N LYS A 367 -28.23 -8.01 -3.61
CA LYS A 367 -27.70 -8.33 -2.27
C LYS A 367 -26.62 -9.41 -2.33
N THR A 368 -26.75 -10.38 -3.24
CA THR A 368 -25.76 -11.44 -3.43
C THR A 368 -24.40 -10.86 -3.81
N PHE A 369 -24.36 -9.94 -4.76
CA PHE A 369 -23.12 -9.30 -5.16
C PHE A 369 -22.54 -8.41 -4.04
N ALA A 370 -23.40 -7.66 -3.34
CA ALA A 370 -22.97 -6.87 -2.18
C ALA A 370 -22.33 -7.74 -1.08
N GLU A 371 -22.89 -8.92 -0.79
CA GLU A 371 -22.30 -9.87 0.17
C GLU A 371 -20.98 -10.47 -0.31
N LEU A 372 -20.88 -10.82 -1.60
CA LEU A 372 -19.65 -11.38 -2.18
C LEU A 372 -18.49 -10.38 -2.12
N THR A 373 -18.79 -9.10 -2.31
CA THR A 373 -17.80 -8.02 -2.43
C THR A 373 -17.70 -7.13 -1.20
N LYS A 374 -18.27 -7.58 -0.06
CA LYS A 374 -18.11 -6.86 1.21
C LYS A 374 -16.63 -6.79 1.62
N PRO A 375 -16.20 -5.72 2.31
CA PRO A 375 -14.83 -5.57 2.79
C PRO A 375 -14.35 -6.80 3.54
N LYS A 376 -13.20 -7.32 3.12
CA LYS A 376 -12.53 -8.46 3.75
C LYS A 376 -11.70 -7.98 4.92
N GLN A 377 -11.65 -8.82 5.94
CA GLN A 377 -10.83 -8.60 7.12
C GLN A 377 -9.64 -9.56 7.10
N LEU A 378 -8.52 -9.12 7.65
CA LEU A 378 -7.34 -9.94 7.77
C LEU A 378 -7.62 -11.14 8.68
N THR A 379 -7.40 -12.34 8.15
CA THR A 379 -7.39 -13.56 8.97
C THR A 379 -6.03 -13.71 9.66
N PRO A 380 -5.93 -14.49 10.76
CA PRO A 380 -4.63 -14.82 11.36
C PRO A 380 -3.64 -15.42 10.34
N ARG A 381 -4.13 -16.25 9.42
CA ARG A 381 -3.32 -16.83 8.33
C ARG A 381 -2.88 -15.77 7.31
N SER A 382 -3.73 -14.81 6.97
CA SER A 382 -3.37 -13.70 6.07
C SER A 382 -2.21 -12.84 6.62
N ARG A 383 -2.11 -12.73 7.95
CA ARG A 383 -1.05 -11.96 8.64
C ARG A 383 0.27 -12.72 8.78
N GLN A 384 0.30 -14.02 8.48
CA GLN A 384 1.52 -14.81 8.56
C GLN A 384 2.52 -14.32 7.50
N MET A 385 3.66 -13.85 7.97
CA MET A 385 4.78 -13.44 7.13
C MET A 385 5.54 -14.67 6.62
N MET A 386 6.25 -14.52 5.52
CA MET A 386 7.18 -15.55 5.05
C MET A 386 8.27 -15.77 6.10
N GLU A 387 8.58 -17.04 6.38
CA GLU A 387 9.75 -17.39 7.18
C GLU A 387 10.99 -17.02 6.37
N VAL A 388 11.79 -16.09 6.90
CA VAL A 388 13.09 -15.78 6.31
C VAL A 388 14.03 -16.90 6.74
N ASP A 389 14.36 -17.80 5.82
CA ASP A 389 15.44 -18.79 5.98
C ASP A 389 16.75 -18.04 6.18
N VAL A 390 17.02 -17.61 7.42
CA VAL A 390 18.38 -17.32 7.83
C VAL A 390 19.02 -18.69 7.92
N GLN A 391 19.84 -19.05 6.92
CA GLN A 391 20.82 -20.11 7.06
C GLN A 391 21.72 -19.75 8.26
N LYS A 392 21.27 -20.10 9.46
CA LYS A 392 22.12 -20.19 10.62
C LYS A 392 23.04 -21.36 10.31
N GLN A 393 24.28 -21.06 9.93
CA GLN A 393 25.35 -22.01 10.13
C GLN A 393 25.33 -22.37 11.61
N ASP A 394 24.84 -23.58 11.87
CA ASP A 394 24.70 -24.17 13.18
C ASP A 394 26.11 -24.49 13.68
N VAL A 395 26.66 -23.59 14.48
CA VAL A 395 27.72 -23.93 15.44
C VAL A 395 27.09 -23.70 16.80
N GLY A 396 26.77 -24.82 17.44
CA GLY A 396 25.85 -24.88 18.56
C GLY A 396 26.25 -24.02 19.74
N GLU A 397 25.24 -23.36 20.30
CA GLU A 397 25.00 -23.25 21.75
C GLU A 397 23.55 -22.78 21.95
N PRO A 398 22.80 -23.34 22.91
CA PRO A 398 21.39 -23.01 23.06
C PRO A 398 21.26 -21.76 23.93
N GLU A 399 21.12 -20.56 23.36
CA GLU A 399 20.75 -19.42 24.20
C GLU A 399 19.86 -18.34 23.56
N LYS A 400 18.80 -18.07 24.32
CA LYS A 400 17.63 -17.19 24.15
C LYS A 400 17.72 -16.07 23.11
N SER A 401 16.71 -16.07 22.24
CA SER A 401 16.32 -15.06 21.25
C SER A 401 15.97 -13.69 21.89
N TYR A 402 16.98 -12.90 22.24
CA TYR A 402 16.83 -11.45 22.38
C TYR A 402 17.80 -10.77 21.41
N PRO A 403 17.47 -9.59 20.84
CA PRO A 403 18.46 -8.78 20.12
C PRO A 403 19.65 -8.49 21.04
N LYS A 404 20.85 -8.29 20.47
CA LYS A 404 22.06 -7.95 21.24
C LYS A 404 21.86 -6.59 21.95
N ILE A 405 21.31 -6.64 23.15
CA ILE A 405 21.05 -5.47 24.01
C ILE A 405 22.26 -5.28 24.92
N HIS A 406 22.66 -4.03 25.14
CA HIS A 406 23.68 -3.66 26.12
C HIS A 406 23.18 -2.45 26.91
N THR A 407 23.07 -2.58 28.22
CA THR A 407 22.53 -1.54 29.10
C THR A 407 23.66 -0.65 29.59
N ILE A 408 23.50 0.66 29.44
CA ILE A 408 24.50 1.65 29.84
C ILE A 408 23.83 2.64 30.80
N PHE A 409 24.53 2.97 31.90
CA PHE A 409 24.14 4.04 32.80
C PHE A 409 25.37 4.84 33.21
N SER A 410 25.19 6.13 33.53
CA SER A 410 26.26 7.02 33.95
C SER A 410 26.14 7.42 35.42
N THR A 411 27.28 7.61 36.08
CA THR A 411 27.38 8.11 37.46
C THR A 411 28.65 8.94 37.64
N GLU A 412 28.70 9.74 38.69
CA GLU A 412 29.94 10.41 39.11
C GLU A 412 30.87 9.46 39.89
N CYS A 413 32.15 9.83 40.02
CA CYS A 413 33.11 9.14 40.91
C CYS A 413 32.92 9.57 42.37
N SER A 414 31.81 9.17 43.00
CA SER A 414 31.59 9.41 44.43
C SER A 414 30.95 8.22 45.14
N PRO A 415 31.25 8.00 46.43
CA PRO A 415 30.62 6.94 47.23
C PRO A 415 29.09 7.00 47.28
N TYR A 416 28.52 8.18 47.00
CA TYR A 416 27.07 8.37 46.95
C TYR A 416 26.41 7.53 45.84
N PHE A 417 27.07 7.36 44.68
CA PHE A 417 26.52 6.59 43.57
C PHE A 417 26.89 5.10 43.62
N ASP A 418 27.72 4.67 44.57
CA ASP A 418 28.19 3.28 44.63
C ASP A 418 27.13 2.33 45.14
N TRP A 419 26.43 2.69 46.21
CA TRP A 419 25.31 1.86 46.69
C TRP A 419 24.16 1.83 45.66
N GLN A 420 23.94 2.92 44.93
CA GLN A 420 22.95 2.99 43.85
C GLN A 420 23.35 2.11 42.66
N THR A 421 24.63 2.08 42.32
CA THR A 421 25.22 1.19 41.31
C THR A 421 25.03 -0.27 41.69
N VAL A 422 25.36 -0.62 42.95
CA VAL A 422 25.16 -1.99 43.45
C VAL A 422 23.69 -2.39 43.35
N GLY A 423 22.77 -1.51 43.77
CA GLY A 423 21.33 -1.75 43.67
C GLY A 423 20.86 -1.93 42.22
N LEU A 424 21.31 -1.07 41.31
CA LEU A 424 20.94 -1.13 39.90
C LEU A 424 21.47 -2.41 39.23
N VAL A 425 22.76 -2.73 39.41
CA VAL A 425 23.38 -3.94 38.84
C VAL A 425 22.74 -5.21 39.40
N HIS A 426 22.46 -5.24 40.71
CA HIS A 426 21.75 -6.37 41.32
C HIS A 426 20.33 -6.51 40.76
N SER A 427 19.58 -5.42 40.64
CA SER A 427 18.22 -5.44 40.06
C SER A 427 18.21 -5.83 38.58
N PHE A 428 19.26 -5.46 37.83
CA PHE A 428 19.46 -5.84 36.44
C PHE A 428 19.62 -7.36 36.29
N HIS A 429 20.41 -7.99 37.16
CA HIS A 429 20.56 -9.44 37.17
C HIS A 429 19.30 -10.18 37.64
N LEU A 430 18.56 -9.63 38.60
CA LEU A 430 17.32 -10.24 39.10
C LEU A 430 16.13 -10.11 38.15
N SER A 431 16.04 -9.03 37.37
CA SER A 431 14.91 -8.77 36.48
C SER A 431 14.88 -9.68 35.25
N GLY A 432 15.99 -10.36 34.95
CA GLY A 432 16.14 -11.13 33.72
C GLY A 432 16.31 -10.25 32.48
N GLN A 433 16.66 -8.97 32.67
CA GLN A 433 16.95 -8.06 31.56
C GLN A 433 18.07 -8.65 30.68
N PRO A 434 17.87 -8.80 29.37
CA PRO A 434 18.83 -9.43 28.49
C PRO A 434 20.05 -8.53 28.25
N GLY A 435 21.22 -9.14 28.04
CA GLY A 435 22.45 -8.45 27.67
C GLY A 435 23.41 -8.13 28.82
N ASN A 436 24.48 -7.42 28.50
CA ASN A 436 25.47 -6.95 29.49
C ASN A 436 25.11 -5.55 30.00
N ILE A 437 25.65 -5.18 31.16
CA ILE A 437 25.52 -3.83 31.74
C ILE A 437 26.90 -3.18 31.89
N THR A 438 27.01 -1.89 31.57
CA THR A 438 28.23 -1.11 31.79
C THR A 438 27.91 0.22 32.46
N ARG A 439 28.68 0.53 33.51
CA ARG A 439 28.70 1.82 34.19
C ARG A 439 29.69 2.74 33.47
N LEU A 440 29.25 3.93 33.07
CA LEU A 440 30.10 5.01 32.59
C LEU A 440 30.39 5.97 33.76
N LEU A 441 31.67 6.17 34.05
CA LEU A 441 32.13 7.06 35.11
C LEU A 441 32.39 8.45 34.53
N SER A 442 31.68 9.47 35.03
CA SER A 442 31.91 10.87 34.70
C SER A 442 32.66 11.55 35.84
N CYS A 443 33.98 11.67 35.69
CA CYS A 443 34.87 12.04 36.78
C CYS A 443 35.87 13.10 36.33
N THR A 444 36.31 13.93 37.28
CA THR A 444 37.53 14.73 37.10
C THR A 444 38.76 13.82 37.21
N GLU A 445 39.92 14.29 36.74
CA GLU A 445 41.17 13.51 36.88
C GLU A 445 41.55 13.29 38.35
N GLU A 446 41.28 14.26 39.22
CA GLU A 446 41.53 14.19 40.65
C GLU A 446 40.63 13.14 41.31
N ASP A 447 39.32 13.16 41.02
CA ASP A 447 38.35 12.22 41.61
C ASP A 447 38.65 10.79 41.16
N LEU A 448 38.98 10.58 39.88
CA LEU A 448 39.32 9.25 39.37
C LEU A 448 40.57 8.65 40.03
N LYS A 449 41.58 9.48 40.32
CA LYS A 449 42.81 9.05 41.02
C LYS A 449 42.54 8.63 42.47
N GLN A 450 41.60 9.28 43.14
CA GLN A 450 41.21 8.93 44.52
C GLN A 450 40.28 7.71 44.55
N TYR A 451 39.38 7.61 43.58
CA TYR A 451 38.38 6.55 43.48
C TYR A 451 38.98 5.15 43.20
N ASN A 452 40.10 5.06 42.48
CA ASN A 452 40.83 3.80 42.23
C ASN A 452 41.65 3.28 43.43
N ARG A 453 41.68 4.01 44.56
CA ARG A 453 42.41 3.60 45.79
C ARG A 453 41.51 3.02 46.88
N THR A 454 40.20 3.05 46.66
CA THR A 454 39.16 2.34 47.42
C THR A 454 38.77 1.06 46.71
#